data_AF-A0A0G1A9A5-F1
#
_entry.id   AF-A0A0G1A9A5-F1
#
_cell.length_a   1.000
_cell.length_b   1.000
_cell.length_c   1.000
_cell.angle_alpha   90.00
_cell.angle_beta   90.00
_cell.angle_gamma   90.00
#
_symmetry.space_group_name_H-M   'P 1'
#
loop_
_entity.id
_entity.type
_entity.pdbx_description
1 polymer ?
#
loop_
_entity_poly.entity_id
_entity_poly.type
_entity_poly.pdbx_seq_one_letter_code
_entity_poly.pdbx_strand_id
1 'polypeptide(L)'
;MLRYERDMDLLRALALWITTFDGARPIPSLPNPREYVFGLIKMYSEKFAVDIKDEGRILPETISLFHSALVTICLILGISGEDILLAGEKQRYVNSGFWEMRRVIGQFRDMAEEVIKNDVSLIITAGISGCVIGEYLGLFIRELGRTIPVEHMIFSRNGIDPDKGYLRENFSMAGGRVLIVDDAVMEAVTLAVMVDKIRALYPSAELSLLAVDISPEVMSSGYLSQFSHLYLFEE
;
A
#
# COMPACT_ATOMS: atom_id res chain seq x y z
N MET A 1 6.38 -7.49 -19.05
CA MET A 1 6.96 -7.74 -17.72
C MET A 1 8.00 -6.66 -17.39
N LEU A 2 9.10 -6.56 -18.16
CA LEU A 2 10.17 -5.55 -17.98
C LEU A 2 9.73 -4.08 -17.81
N ARG A 3 8.66 -3.64 -18.49
CA ARG A 3 8.18 -2.25 -18.38
C ARG A 3 7.50 -1.97 -17.04
N TYR A 4 6.67 -2.90 -16.56
CA TYR A 4 5.95 -2.74 -15.30
C TYR A 4 6.90 -2.69 -14.10
N GLU A 5 7.90 -3.57 -14.07
CA GLU A 5 8.92 -3.57 -13.00
C GLU A 5 9.68 -2.24 -12.95
N ARG A 6 10.08 -1.71 -14.11
CA ARG A 6 10.71 -0.39 -14.21
C ARG A 6 9.79 0.75 -13.76
N ASP A 7 8.49 0.66 -14.06
CA ASP A 7 7.49 1.64 -13.62
C ASP A 7 7.27 1.57 -12.10
N MET A 8 7.47 0.41 -11.49
CA MET A 8 7.43 0.28 -10.03
C MET A 8 8.61 0.99 -9.36
N ASP A 9 9.81 1.00 -9.97
CA ASP A 9 10.95 1.76 -9.44
C ASP A 9 10.71 3.27 -9.50
N LEU A 10 10.09 3.75 -10.58
CA LEU A 10 9.61 5.13 -10.70
C LEU A 10 8.63 5.47 -9.56
N LEU A 11 7.67 4.59 -9.27
CA LEU A 11 6.72 4.78 -8.18
C LEU A 11 7.39 4.73 -6.80
N ARG A 12 8.40 3.87 -6.60
CA ARG A 12 9.21 3.84 -5.38
C ARG A 12 9.98 5.15 -5.19
N ALA A 13 10.55 5.70 -6.26
CA ALA A 13 11.24 6.98 -6.20
C ALA A 13 10.29 8.11 -5.78
N LEU A 14 9.07 8.13 -6.33
CA LEU A 14 8.02 9.07 -5.92
C LEU A 14 7.60 8.90 -4.46
N ALA A 15 7.44 7.65 -4.02
CA ALA A 15 7.12 7.32 -2.63
C ALA A 15 8.23 7.80 -1.67
N LEU A 16 9.51 7.61 -2.01
CA LEU A 16 10.63 8.13 -1.23
C LEU A 16 10.67 9.66 -1.24
N TRP A 17 10.43 10.27 -2.41
CA TRP A 17 10.42 11.72 -2.58
C TRP A 17 9.40 12.39 -1.64
N ILE A 18 8.20 11.82 -1.47
CA ILE A 18 7.18 12.29 -0.50
C ILE A 18 7.77 12.45 0.91
N THR A 19 8.61 11.51 1.31
CA THR A 19 9.16 11.42 2.67
C THR A 19 10.32 12.37 2.92
N THR A 20 11.03 12.76 1.85
CA THR A 20 12.16 13.70 1.91
C THR A 20 11.75 15.13 1.59
N PHE A 21 10.56 15.35 1.01
CA PHE A 21 10.08 16.68 0.66
C PHE A 21 9.83 17.52 1.93
N ASP A 22 10.49 18.67 2.03
CA ASP A 22 10.46 19.55 3.20
C ASP A 22 9.52 20.76 3.02
N GLY A 23 8.84 20.86 1.86
CA GLY A 23 7.97 21.99 1.53
C GLY A 23 8.72 23.26 1.10
N ALA A 24 10.06 23.27 1.08
CA ALA A 24 10.85 24.47 0.83
C ALA A 24 10.91 24.86 -0.66
N ARG A 25 10.62 23.93 -1.57
CA ARG A 25 10.63 24.18 -3.02
C ARG A 25 9.21 24.32 -3.57
N PRO A 26 8.73 25.56 -3.82
CA PRO A 26 7.47 25.74 -4.52
C PRO A 26 7.59 25.20 -5.96
N ILE A 27 6.63 24.38 -6.37
CA ILE A 27 6.50 23.89 -7.74
C ILE A 27 5.25 24.59 -8.31
N PRO A 28 5.40 25.63 -9.15
CA PRO A 28 4.28 26.48 -9.56
C PRO A 28 3.12 25.72 -10.23
N SER A 29 3.42 24.65 -10.96
CA SER A 29 2.43 23.78 -11.60
C SER A 29 1.79 22.76 -10.65
N LEU A 30 2.27 22.66 -9.41
CA LEU A 30 1.87 21.64 -8.44
C LEU A 30 1.87 22.20 -7.00
N PRO A 31 0.79 22.84 -6.57
CA PRO A 31 0.75 23.57 -5.30
C PRO A 31 0.84 22.67 -4.07
N ASN A 32 0.36 21.41 -4.16
CA ASN A 32 0.46 20.40 -3.10
C ASN A 32 1.13 19.13 -3.64
N PRO A 33 2.45 19.12 -3.87
CA PRO A 33 3.14 18.00 -4.50
C PRO A 33 2.98 16.68 -3.76
N ARG A 34 3.07 16.71 -2.42
CA ARG A 34 2.93 15.51 -1.59
C ARG A 34 1.56 14.89 -1.73
N GLU A 35 0.50 15.68 -1.55
CA GLU A 35 -0.88 15.21 -1.71
C GLU A 35 -1.17 14.71 -3.13
N TYR A 36 -0.58 15.36 -4.15
CA TYR A 36 -0.73 14.90 -5.53
C TYR A 36 -0.13 13.51 -5.73
N VAL A 37 1.08 13.24 -5.21
CA VAL A 37 1.71 11.93 -5.36
C VAL A 37 0.95 10.87 -4.56
N PHE A 38 0.45 11.17 -3.35
CA PHE A 38 -0.48 10.27 -2.64
C PHE A 38 -1.73 9.96 -3.47
N GLY A 39 -2.34 10.97 -4.08
CA GLY A 39 -3.51 10.79 -4.94
C GLY A 39 -3.20 9.95 -6.19
N LEU A 40 -2.01 10.09 -6.76
CA LEU A 40 -1.56 9.30 -7.91
C LEU A 40 -1.37 7.82 -7.53
N ILE A 41 -0.71 7.54 -6.40
CA ILE A 41 -0.57 6.16 -5.87
C ILE A 41 -1.97 5.56 -5.69
N LYS A 42 -2.87 6.30 -5.03
CA LYS A 42 -4.21 5.82 -4.76
C LYS A 42 -5.02 5.51 -6.01
N MET A 43 -5.06 6.45 -6.94
CA MET A 43 -5.76 6.30 -8.22
C MET A 43 -5.32 5.06 -8.99
N TYR A 44 -4.01 4.81 -9.07
CA TYR A 44 -3.50 3.66 -9.81
C TYR A 44 -3.63 2.35 -9.05
N SER A 45 -3.53 2.34 -7.72
CA SER A 45 -3.86 1.15 -6.92
C SER A 45 -5.31 0.73 -7.07
N GLU A 46 -6.25 1.69 -7.03
CA GLU A 46 -7.68 1.46 -7.30
C GLU A 46 -7.89 0.94 -8.72
N LYS A 47 -7.27 1.58 -9.72
CA LYS A 47 -7.44 1.18 -11.12
C LYS A 47 -6.86 -0.20 -11.41
N PHE A 48 -5.72 -0.55 -10.82
CA PHE A 48 -5.17 -1.90 -10.91
C PHE A 48 -6.09 -2.92 -10.25
N ALA A 49 -6.62 -2.63 -9.06
CA ALA A 49 -7.58 -3.49 -8.39
C ALA A 49 -8.81 -3.78 -9.27
N VAL A 50 -9.36 -2.74 -9.93
CA VAL A 50 -10.49 -2.90 -10.86
C VAL A 50 -10.12 -3.78 -12.05
N ASP A 51 -9.00 -3.49 -12.72
CA ASP A 51 -8.57 -4.28 -13.88
C ASP A 51 -8.39 -5.76 -13.52
N ILE A 52 -7.76 -6.07 -12.38
CA ILE A 52 -7.57 -7.45 -11.92
C ILE A 52 -8.91 -8.13 -11.65
N LYS A 53 -9.84 -7.42 -11.01
CA LYS A 53 -11.13 -7.97 -10.63
C LYS A 53 -11.94 -8.34 -11.87
N ASP A 54 -11.97 -7.45 -12.85
CA ASP A 54 -12.85 -7.59 -14.00
C ASP A 54 -12.19 -8.41 -15.13
N GLU A 55 -10.87 -8.37 -15.26
CA GLU A 55 -10.12 -8.95 -16.40
C GLU A 55 -9.06 -9.99 -15.99
N GLY A 56 -8.87 -10.23 -14.69
CA GLY A 56 -7.84 -11.13 -14.16
C GLY A 56 -6.40 -10.64 -14.34
N ARG A 57 -6.20 -9.42 -14.83
CA ARG A 57 -4.89 -8.81 -15.13
C ARG A 57 -4.98 -7.30 -15.21
N ILE A 58 -3.85 -6.60 -15.02
CA ILE A 58 -3.78 -5.16 -15.33
C ILE A 58 -3.82 -4.96 -16.86
N LEU A 59 -4.65 -4.03 -17.32
CA LEU A 59 -4.83 -3.78 -18.75
C LEU A 59 -3.62 -3.02 -19.36
N PRO A 60 -3.21 -3.33 -20.61
CA PRO A 60 -2.09 -2.66 -21.27
C PRO A 60 -2.23 -1.12 -21.37
N GLU A 61 -3.45 -0.63 -21.56
CA GLU A 61 -3.79 0.79 -21.58
C GLU A 61 -3.58 1.43 -20.21
N THR A 62 -3.96 0.76 -19.13
CA THR A 62 -3.74 1.22 -17.76
C THR A 62 -2.24 1.32 -17.47
N ILE A 63 -1.45 0.31 -17.86
CA ILE A 63 0.02 0.35 -17.73
C ILE A 63 0.61 1.53 -18.52
N SER A 64 0.09 1.79 -19.72
CA SER A 64 0.58 2.88 -20.57
C SER A 64 0.27 4.27 -19.99
N LEU A 65 -0.91 4.45 -19.41
CA LEU A 65 -1.31 5.66 -18.70
C LEU A 65 -0.48 5.85 -17.42
N PHE A 66 -0.33 4.78 -16.63
CA PHE A 66 0.49 4.75 -15.43
C PHE A 66 1.92 5.20 -15.73
N HIS A 67 2.57 4.56 -16.70
CA HIS A 67 3.91 4.94 -17.15
C HIS A 67 4.00 6.42 -17.52
N SER A 68 3.07 6.90 -18.33
CA SER A 68 3.08 8.30 -18.80
C SER A 68 2.93 9.28 -17.64
N ALA A 69 2.06 8.96 -16.68
CA ALA A 69 1.87 9.77 -15.48
C ALA A 69 3.12 9.79 -14.61
N LEU A 70 3.75 8.64 -14.36
CA LEU A 70 4.99 8.52 -13.59
C LEU A 70 6.14 9.30 -14.20
N VAL A 71 6.38 9.15 -15.51
CA VAL A 71 7.45 9.87 -16.21
C VAL A 71 7.22 11.37 -16.13
N THR A 72 5.96 11.82 -16.32
CA THR A 72 5.61 13.24 -16.27
C THR A 72 5.83 13.82 -14.88
N ILE A 73 5.36 13.14 -13.83
CA ILE A 73 5.50 13.66 -12.46
C ILE A 73 6.96 13.61 -11.99
N CYS A 74 7.73 12.57 -12.31
CA CYS A 74 9.16 12.54 -12.01
C CYS A 74 9.90 13.72 -12.66
N LEU A 75 9.57 14.05 -13.91
CA LEU A 75 10.14 15.21 -14.60
C LEU A 75 9.80 16.53 -13.89
N ILE A 76 8.53 16.71 -13.49
CA ILE A 76 8.08 17.92 -12.77
C ILE A 76 8.76 18.05 -11.40
N LEU A 77 8.93 16.94 -10.70
CA LEU A 77 9.53 16.90 -9.35
C LEU A 77 11.07 16.90 -9.37
N GLY A 78 11.69 16.81 -10.56
CA GLY A 78 13.14 16.75 -10.72
C GLY A 78 13.76 15.44 -10.23
N ILE A 79 13.01 14.34 -10.25
CA ILE A 79 13.50 13.00 -9.89
C ILE A 79 14.31 12.46 -11.06
N SER A 80 15.59 12.18 -10.81
CA SER A 80 16.56 11.72 -11.80
C SER A 80 16.59 10.21 -11.96
N GLY A 81 17.35 9.73 -12.96
CA GLY A 81 17.62 8.30 -13.12
C GLY A 81 18.37 7.69 -11.93
N GLU A 82 19.24 8.45 -11.28
CA GLU A 82 19.99 8.02 -10.09
C GLU A 82 19.06 7.83 -8.89
N ASP A 83 18.08 8.74 -8.71
CA ASP A 83 17.07 8.62 -7.66
C ASP A 83 16.21 7.36 -7.83
N ILE A 84 15.89 7.01 -9.08
CA ILE A 84 15.12 5.80 -9.42
C ILE A 84 15.92 4.54 -9.11
N LEU A 85 17.20 4.51 -9.47
CA LEU A 85 18.09 3.39 -9.15
C LEU A 85 18.24 3.21 -7.64
N LEU A 86 18.50 4.30 -6.91
CA LEU A 86 18.60 4.29 -5.46
C LEU A 86 17.28 3.82 -4.80
N ALA A 87 16.13 4.21 -5.36
CA ALA A 87 14.84 3.74 -4.88
C ALA A 87 14.65 2.23 -5.06
N GLY A 88 15.13 1.68 -6.18
CA GLY A 88 15.17 0.24 -6.44
C GLY A 88 16.06 -0.50 -5.44
N GLU A 89 17.25 0.02 -5.12
CA GLU A 89 18.17 -0.56 -4.13
C GLU A 89 17.61 -0.58 -2.70
N LYS A 90 16.70 0.36 -2.38
CA LYS A 90 15.99 0.42 -1.11
C LYS A 90 14.78 -0.52 -1.04
N GLN A 91 14.50 -1.28 -2.09
CA GLN A 91 13.48 -2.32 -2.07
C GLN A 91 13.95 -3.48 -1.19
N ARG A 92 13.20 -3.73 -0.12
CA ARG A 92 13.50 -4.84 0.80
C ARG A 92 13.39 -6.21 0.12
N TYR A 93 12.34 -6.42 -0.66
CA TYR A 93 12.03 -7.71 -1.25
C TYR A 93 11.99 -7.59 -2.77
N VAL A 94 13.07 -7.99 -3.43
CA VAL A 94 13.26 -7.82 -4.89
C VAL A 94 12.32 -8.73 -5.71
N ASN A 95 11.77 -9.79 -5.09
CA ASN A 95 10.87 -10.77 -5.73
C ASN A 95 9.54 -10.99 -4.98
N SER A 96 9.26 -10.26 -3.91
CA SER A 96 7.91 -10.24 -3.34
C SER A 96 7.15 -9.10 -3.99
N GLY A 97 5.90 -9.35 -4.33
CA GLY A 97 5.08 -8.31 -4.92
C GLY A 97 3.77 -8.81 -5.47
N PHE A 98 2.98 -7.84 -5.88
CA PHE A 98 1.71 -7.90 -6.60
C PHE A 98 1.40 -9.19 -7.41
N TRP A 99 2.39 -9.80 -8.08
CA TRP A 99 2.20 -11.02 -8.86
C TRP A 99 1.79 -12.26 -8.06
N GLU A 100 2.10 -12.29 -6.76
CA GLU A 100 1.71 -13.34 -5.81
C GLU A 100 0.20 -13.29 -5.50
N MET A 101 -0.49 -12.17 -5.77
CA MET A 101 -1.95 -12.07 -5.61
C MET A 101 -2.71 -13.08 -6.47
N ARG A 102 -2.14 -13.54 -7.60
CA ARG A 102 -2.83 -14.43 -8.54
C ARG A 102 -3.35 -15.71 -7.90
N ARG A 103 -2.65 -16.22 -6.87
CA ARG A 103 -3.05 -17.45 -6.16
C ARG A 103 -4.31 -17.27 -5.31
N VAL A 104 -4.62 -16.04 -4.91
CA VAL A 104 -5.75 -15.70 -4.01
C VAL A 104 -6.89 -14.96 -4.72
N ILE A 105 -6.80 -14.78 -6.05
CA ILE A 105 -7.89 -14.21 -6.85
C ILE A 105 -9.14 -15.10 -6.69
N GLY A 106 -10.23 -14.52 -6.20
CA GLY A 106 -11.51 -15.19 -5.96
C GLY A 106 -11.84 -15.45 -4.49
N GLN A 107 -10.85 -15.45 -3.60
CA GLN A 107 -11.04 -15.70 -2.16
C GLN A 107 -11.42 -14.44 -1.36
N PHE A 108 -11.39 -13.27 -1.99
CA PHE A 108 -11.61 -11.98 -1.32
C PHE A 108 -13.07 -11.70 -0.95
N ARG A 109 -14.04 -12.42 -1.53
CA ARG A 109 -15.46 -12.24 -1.19
C ARG A 109 -15.73 -12.68 0.26
N ASP A 110 -15.32 -13.89 0.62
CA ASP A 110 -15.51 -14.43 1.97
C ASP A 110 -14.74 -13.57 3.00
N MET A 111 -13.54 -13.13 2.63
CA MET A 111 -12.76 -12.21 3.44
C MET A 111 -13.47 -10.86 3.65
N ALA A 112 -14.08 -10.30 2.61
CA ALA A 112 -14.87 -9.07 2.71
C ALA A 112 -16.08 -9.23 3.64
N GLU A 113 -16.76 -10.38 3.62
CA GLU A 113 -17.87 -10.69 4.53
C GLU A 113 -17.40 -10.72 5.99
N GLU A 114 -16.28 -11.38 6.29
CA GLU A 114 -15.72 -11.41 7.65
C GLU A 114 -15.18 -10.04 8.10
N VAL A 115 -14.61 -9.23 7.19
CA VAL A 115 -14.21 -7.84 7.48
C VAL A 115 -15.42 -6.98 7.85
N ILE A 116 -16.53 -7.12 7.14
CA ILE A 116 -17.79 -6.41 7.44
C ILE A 116 -18.36 -6.87 8.79
N LYS A 117 -18.39 -8.18 9.03
CA LYS A 117 -18.91 -8.79 10.27
C LYS A 117 -18.12 -8.35 11.50
N ASN A 118 -16.82 -8.16 11.37
CA ASN A 118 -15.95 -7.67 12.45
C ASN A 118 -15.99 -6.14 12.62
N ASP A 119 -16.84 -5.43 11.87
CA ASP A 119 -17.05 -3.98 11.95
C ASP A 119 -15.74 -3.19 11.78
N VAL A 120 -14.89 -3.63 10.84
CA VAL A 120 -13.71 -2.87 10.43
C VAL A 120 -14.18 -1.52 9.88
N SER A 121 -13.61 -0.43 10.42
CA SER A 121 -14.02 0.93 10.09
C SER A 121 -13.03 1.65 9.18
N LEU A 122 -11.82 1.12 9.04
CA LEU A 122 -10.74 1.69 8.22
C LEU A 122 -9.77 0.60 7.75
N ILE A 123 -9.33 0.68 6.50
CA ILE A 123 -8.23 -0.13 5.96
C ILE A 123 -7.01 0.77 5.79
N ILE A 124 -5.84 0.33 6.26
CA ILE A 124 -4.56 1.00 6.02
C ILE A 124 -3.61 0.02 5.34
N THR A 125 -3.13 0.37 4.16
CA THR A 125 -2.30 -0.51 3.33
C THR A 125 -0.81 -0.17 3.44
N ALA A 126 0.02 -1.19 3.29
CA ALA A 126 1.47 -1.08 3.33
C ALA A 126 2.08 -1.12 1.93
N GLY A 127 2.80 -0.05 1.54
CA GLY A 127 3.57 -0.06 0.31
C GLY A 127 2.72 -0.27 -0.95
N ILE A 128 3.37 -0.35 -2.11
CA ILE A 128 2.62 -0.28 -3.37
C ILE A 128 1.77 -1.54 -3.61
N SER A 129 2.33 -2.73 -3.36
CA SER A 129 1.62 -4.00 -3.59
C SER A 129 0.48 -4.21 -2.59
N GLY A 130 0.71 -3.93 -1.30
CA GLY A 130 -0.35 -3.92 -0.29
C GLY A 130 -1.47 -2.91 -0.60
N CYS A 131 -1.15 -1.76 -1.22
CA CYS A 131 -2.18 -0.81 -1.68
C CYS A 131 -3.15 -1.44 -2.67
N VAL A 132 -2.66 -2.20 -3.66
CA VAL A 132 -3.56 -2.85 -4.63
C VAL A 132 -4.42 -3.92 -3.96
N ILE A 133 -3.87 -4.69 -3.02
CA ILE A 133 -4.61 -5.70 -2.24
C ILE A 133 -5.73 -5.06 -1.42
N GLY A 134 -5.42 -3.97 -0.71
CA GLY A 134 -6.41 -3.27 0.11
C GLY A 134 -7.53 -2.65 -0.72
N GLU A 135 -7.20 -2.05 -1.87
CA GLU A 135 -8.22 -1.54 -2.80
C GLU A 135 -9.05 -2.68 -3.40
N TYR A 136 -8.42 -3.80 -3.73
CA TYR A 136 -9.11 -4.99 -4.23
C TYR A 136 -10.12 -5.54 -3.22
N LEU A 137 -9.74 -5.66 -1.94
CA LEU A 137 -10.67 -5.98 -0.86
C LEU A 137 -11.79 -4.92 -0.75
N GLY A 138 -11.44 -3.64 -0.85
CA GLY A 138 -12.38 -2.52 -0.83
C GLY A 138 -13.47 -2.62 -1.91
N LEU A 139 -13.15 -3.16 -3.09
CA LEU A 139 -14.13 -3.41 -4.15
C LEU A 139 -15.16 -4.47 -3.74
N PHE A 140 -14.75 -5.59 -3.15
CA PHE A 140 -15.68 -6.64 -2.69
C PHE A 140 -16.56 -6.15 -1.54
N ILE A 141 -16.00 -5.41 -0.59
CA ILE A 141 -16.77 -4.77 0.49
C ILE A 141 -17.87 -3.87 -0.08
N ARG A 142 -17.55 -3.11 -1.15
CA ARG A 142 -18.50 -2.24 -1.86
C ARG A 142 -19.61 -3.02 -2.55
N GLU A 143 -19.29 -4.14 -3.19
CA GLU A 143 -20.30 -5.02 -3.79
C GLU A 143 -21.26 -5.63 -2.75
N LEU A 144 -20.78 -5.83 -1.52
CA LEU A 144 -21.58 -6.29 -0.38
C LEU A 144 -22.38 -5.16 0.29
N GLY A 145 -22.38 -3.95 -0.28
CA GLY A 145 -23.21 -2.83 0.19
C GLY A 145 -22.61 -2.03 1.34
N ARG A 146 -21.30 -2.13 1.59
CA ARG A 146 -20.58 -1.35 2.60
C ARG A 146 -19.45 -0.53 1.97
N THR A 147 -19.10 0.59 2.57
CA THR A 147 -17.93 1.37 2.16
C THR A 147 -17.02 1.54 3.36
N ILE A 148 -15.80 0.99 3.26
CA ILE A 148 -14.74 1.18 4.24
C ILE A 148 -13.64 2.00 3.55
N PRO A 149 -13.20 3.13 4.12
CA PRO A 149 -12.08 3.89 3.56
C PRO A 149 -10.81 3.06 3.50
N VAL A 150 -10.09 3.14 2.38
CA VAL A 150 -8.77 2.53 2.19
C VAL A 150 -7.74 3.64 2.15
N GLU A 151 -6.81 3.66 3.10
CA GLU A 151 -5.75 4.68 3.21
C GLU A 151 -4.38 4.04 2.98
N HIS A 152 -3.49 4.78 2.33
CA HIS A 152 -2.21 4.24 1.85
C HIS A 152 -1.06 4.79 2.67
N MET A 153 -0.34 3.90 3.38
CA MET A 153 0.84 4.30 4.13
C MET A 153 2.10 4.18 3.26
N ILE A 154 2.85 5.27 3.20
CA ILE A 154 4.14 5.36 2.52
C ILE A 154 5.25 5.44 3.56
N PHE A 155 6.38 4.79 3.31
CA PHE A 155 7.45 4.65 4.29
C PHE A 155 8.69 5.43 3.87
N SER A 156 9.28 6.18 4.81
CA SER A 156 10.70 6.50 4.68
C SER A 156 11.52 5.26 4.97
N ARG A 157 12.76 5.24 4.48
CA ARG A 157 13.64 4.08 4.59
C ARG A 157 15.07 4.49 4.92
N ASN A 158 15.66 3.77 5.88
CA ASN A 158 17.09 3.75 6.14
C ASN A 158 17.67 2.44 5.58
N GLY A 159 18.37 2.53 4.45
CA GLY A 159 18.67 1.34 3.64
C GLY A 159 17.37 0.67 3.17
N ILE A 160 17.23 -0.63 3.43
CA ILE A 160 16.06 -1.42 3.08
C ILE A 160 14.97 -1.44 4.17
N ASP A 161 15.29 -0.95 5.38
CA ASP A 161 14.38 -0.96 6.52
C ASP A 161 13.48 0.28 6.51
N PRO A 162 12.15 0.12 6.66
CA PRO A 162 11.28 1.26 6.91
C PRO A 162 11.55 1.82 8.31
N ASP A 163 11.60 3.14 8.44
CA ASP A 163 11.85 3.82 9.72
C ASP A 163 10.68 4.71 10.18
N LYS A 164 9.89 5.27 9.25
CA LYS A 164 8.66 6.04 9.57
C LYS A 164 7.57 5.83 8.52
N GLY A 165 6.32 5.84 8.99
CA GLY A 165 5.12 5.80 8.15
C GLY A 165 4.47 7.17 7.97
N TYR A 166 4.11 7.48 6.72
CA TYR A 166 3.44 8.70 6.29
C TYR A 166 2.07 8.35 5.71
N LEU A 167 1.07 9.06 6.18
CA LEU A 167 -0.27 9.09 5.60
C LEU A 167 -0.46 10.47 4.97
N ARG A 168 -1.49 10.61 4.14
CA ARG A 168 -1.88 11.91 3.58
C ARG A 168 -2.12 12.97 4.67
N GLU A 169 -1.93 14.24 4.33
CA GLU A 169 -1.95 15.36 5.28
C GLU A 169 -3.32 15.52 5.96
N ASN A 170 -4.41 15.26 5.23
CA ASN A 170 -5.78 15.33 5.75
C ASN A 170 -6.30 13.98 6.27
N PHE A 171 -5.40 13.05 6.61
CA PHE A 171 -5.80 11.77 7.18
C PHE A 171 -6.58 11.98 8.47
N SER A 172 -7.71 11.29 8.58
CA SER A 172 -8.50 11.22 9.80
C SER A 172 -8.90 9.78 10.06
N MET A 173 -8.87 9.39 11.33
CA MET A 173 -9.29 8.06 11.74
C MET A 173 -10.80 7.91 11.54
N ALA A 174 -11.19 6.92 10.76
CA ALA A 174 -12.57 6.47 10.68
C ALA A 174 -12.78 5.33 11.68
N GLY A 175 -13.41 5.62 12.82
CA GLY A 175 -13.68 4.65 13.88
C GLY A 175 -12.42 4.11 14.58
N GLY A 176 -12.59 3.01 15.33
CA GLY A 176 -11.54 2.44 16.19
C GLY A 176 -11.00 1.08 15.76
N ARG A 177 -11.54 0.47 14.69
CA ARG A 177 -11.16 -0.87 14.21
C ARG A 177 -10.45 -0.76 12.87
N VAL A 178 -9.14 -0.93 12.90
CA VAL A 178 -8.27 -0.75 11.74
C VAL A 178 -7.80 -2.09 11.23
N LEU A 179 -8.02 -2.35 9.93
CA LEU A 179 -7.40 -3.45 9.22
C LEU A 179 -6.13 -2.97 8.54
N ILE A 180 -4.99 -3.52 8.95
CA ILE A 180 -3.73 -3.36 8.23
C ILE A 180 -3.69 -4.40 7.10
N VAL A 181 -3.34 -3.95 5.89
CA VAL A 181 -3.23 -4.81 4.71
C VAL A 181 -1.81 -4.73 4.16
N ASP A 182 -1.16 -5.89 4.04
CA ASP A 182 0.16 -6.04 3.43
C ASP A 182 0.14 -7.18 2.38
N ASP A 183 1.07 -7.16 1.43
CA ASP A 183 1.22 -8.29 0.50
C ASP A 183 2.00 -9.43 1.15
N ALA A 184 3.08 -9.12 1.87
CA ALA A 184 3.92 -10.12 2.50
C ALA A 184 4.53 -9.62 3.81
N VAL A 185 4.33 -10.39 4.89
CA VAL A 185 4.97 -10.16 6.19
C VAL A 185 6.07 -11.19 6.38
N MET A 186 7.20 -10.97 5.71
CA MET A 186 8.39 -11.83 5.87
C MET A 186 9.13 -11.52 7.17
N GLU A 187 9.01 -10.28 7.63
CA GLU A 187 9.52 -9.79 8.90
C GLU A 187 8.55 -8.76 9.47
N ALA A 188 8.56 -8.61 10.79
CA ALA A 188 7.65 -7.70 11.49
C ALA A 188 8.00 -6.20 11.35
N VAL A 189 9.05 -5.82 10.60
CA VAL A 189 9.59 -4.45 10.58
C VAL A 189 8.62 -3.43 9.97
N THR A 190 8.11 -3.68 8.76
CA THR A 190 7.12 -2.79 8.12
C THR A 190 5.87 -2.67 8.99
N LEU A 191 5.40 -3.82 9.48
CA LEU A 191 4.21 -3.90 10.30
C LEU A 191 4.38 -3.16 11.64
N ALA A 192 5.56 -3.20 12.25
CA ALA A 192 5.86 -2.43 13.46
C ALA A 192 5.77 -0.92 13.23
N VAL A 193 6.33 -0.42 12.13
CA VAL A 193 6.23 1.00 11.77
C VAL A 193 4.77 1.42 11.57
N MET A 194 3.95 0.56 10.95
CA MET A 194 2.51 0.83 10.79
C MET A 194 1.77 0.86 12.12
N VAL A 195 1.97 -0.16 12.95
CA VAL A 195 1.35 -0.27 14.28
C VAL A 195 1.70 0.95 15.14
N ASP A 196 2.98 1.33 15.18
CA ASP A 196 3.46 2.48 15.94
C ASP A 196 2.83 3.77 15.43
N LYS A 197 2.76 3.95 14.11
CA LYS A 197 2.12 5.13 13.50
C LYS A 197 0.64 5.19 13.84
N ILE A 198 -0.08 4.07 13.75
CA ILE A 198 -1.53 4.02 14.04
C ILE A 198 -1.77 4.28 15.52
N ARG A 199 -1.03 3.64 16.43
CA ARG A 199 -1.17 3.84 17.87
C ARG A 199 -0.77 5.24 18.31
N ALA A 200 0.19 5.88 17.64
CA ALA A 200 0.51 7.28 17.90
C ALA A 200 -0.65 8.23 17.56
N LEU A 201 -1.44 7.91 16.53
CA LEU A 201 -2.62 8.68 16.13
C LEU A 201 -3.86 8.30 16.95
N TYR A 202 -4.00 7.03 17.30
CA TYR A 202 -5.14 6.49 18.02
C TYR A 202 -4.71 5.34 18.95
N PRO A 203 -4.33 5.65 20.21
CA PRO A 203 -3.75 4.66 21.13
C PRO A 203 -4.66 3.46 21.44
N SER A 204 -5.98 3.65 21.33
CA SER A 204 -6.99 2.62 21.60
C SER A 204 -7.45 1.87 20.34
N ALA A 205 -6.76 2.01 19.21
CA ALA A 205 -7.09 1.29 17.98
C ALA A 205 -7.05 -0.22 18.21
N GLU A 206 -8.14 -0.91 17.87
CA GLU A 206 -8.16 -2.35 17.70
C GLU A 206 -7.61 -2.66 16.31
N LEU A 207 -6.53 -3.44 16.25
CA LEU A 207 -5.79 -3.69 15.01
C LEU A 207 -6.03 -5.13 14.55
N SER A 208 -6.42 -5.28 13.29
CA SER A 208 -6.44 -6.56 12.59
C SER A 208 -5.41 -6.56 11.46
N LEU A 209 -4.98 -7.72 11.01
CA LEU A 209 -4.02 -7.88 9.92
C LEU A 209 -4.60 -8.75 8.81
N LEU A 210 -4.47 -8.31 7.57
CA LEU A 210 -4.57 -9.13 6.37
C LEU A 210 -3.21 -9.15 5.69
N ALA A 211 -2.69 -10.35 5.45
CA ALA A 211 -1.49 -10.55 4.66
C ALA A 211 -1.69 -11.72 3.70
N VAL A 212 -1.20 -11.59 2.46
CA VAL A 212 -1.26 -12.70 1.49
C VAL A 212 -0.22 -13.77 1.82
N ASP A 213 0.91 -13.37 2.42
CA ASP A 213 1.95 -14.29 2.86
C ASP A 213 2.55 -13.84 4.20
N ILE A 214 2.85 -14.80 5.08
CA ILE A 214 3.51 -14.55 6.37
C ILE A 214 4.57 -15.62 6.58
N SER A 215 5.80 -15.20 6.88
CA SER A 215 6.88 -16.16 7.12
C SER A 215 6.63 -16.99 8.39
N PRO A 216 7.06 -18.28 8.42
CA PRO A 216 6.97 -19.11 9.61
C PRO A 216 7.66 -18.49 10.85
N GLU A 217 8.73 -17.74 10.64
CA GLU A 217 9.45 -17.02 11.68
C GLU A 217 8.57 -15.94 12.31
N VAL A 218 7.84 -15.16 11.51
CA VAL A 218 6.90 -14.16 12.04
C VAL A 218 5.73 -14.84 12.76
N MET A 219 5.19 -15.92 12.19
CA MET A 219 4.10 -16.71 12.81
C MET A 219 4.51 -17.23 14.20
N SER A 220 5.75 -17.69 14.36
CA SER A 220 6.28 -18.24 15.61
C SER A 220 6.84 -17.19 16.58
N SER A 221 7.11 -15.96 16.13
CA SER A 221 7.71 -14.89 16.94
C SER A 221 6.83 -14.36 18.08
N GLY A 222 5.53 -14.67 18.07
CA GLY A 222 4.53 -14.09 18.98
C GLY A 222 4.13 -12.64 18.63
N TYR A 223 4.77 -12.01 17.64
CA TYR A 223 4.48 -10.63 17.21
C TYR A 223 3.02 -10.46 16.77
N LEU A 224 2.43 -11.49 16.15
CA LEU A 224 1.04 -11.43 15.65
C LEU A 224 -0.02 -11.44 16.76
N SER A 225 0.34 -11.74 18.01
CA SER A 225 -0.60 -11.78 19.16
C SER A 225 -1.23 -10.42 19.50
N GLN A 226 -0.67 -9.33 18.96
CA GLN A 226 -1.20 -7.99 19.16
C GLN A 226 -2.40 -7.64 18.26
N PHE A 227 -2.70 -8.48 17.27
CA PHE A 227 -3.83 -8.28 16.37
C PHE A 227 -5.06 -9.01 16.90
N SER A 228 -6.21 -8.33 16.88
CA SER A 228 -7.49 -8.92 17.27
C SER A 228 -7.92 -10.04 16.35
N HIS A 229 -7.65 -9.90 15.05
CA HIS A 229 -7.99 -10.86 14.01
C HIS A 229 -6.89 -10.90 12.96
N LEU A 230 -6.61 -12.12 12.46
CA LEU A 230 -5.73 -12.37 11.33
C LEU A 230 -6.58 -12.90 10.16
N TYR A 231 -6.55 -12.20 9.04
CA TYR A 231 -7.20 -12.59 7.79
C TYR A 231 -6.13 -13.21 6.89
N LEU A 232 -6.12 -14.54 6.83
CA LEU A 232 -5.19 -15.32 6.03
C LEU A 232 -5.97 -16.06 4.95
N PHE A 233 -5.30 -16.32 3.82
CA PHE A 233 -5.83 -17.20 2.79
C PHE A 233 -5.45 -18.64 3.15
N GLU A 234 -6.42 -19.55 3.15
CA GLU A 234 -6.15 -20.98 3.33
C GLU A 234 -5.48 -21.52 2.05
N GLU A 235 -4.44 -22.35 2.22
CA GLU A 235 -3.81 -23.10 1.10
C GLU A 235 -4.59 -24.37 0.75
#